data_AF-A0AAN7ZN32-F1
#
_entry.id   AF-A0AAN7ZN32-F1
#
_cell.length_a   1.000
_cell.length_b   1.000
_cell.length_c   1.000
_cell.angle_alpha   90.00
_cell.angle_beta   90.00
_cell.angle_gamma   90.00
#
_symmetry.space_group_name_H-M   'P 1'
#
loop_
_entity.id
_entity.type
_entity.pdbx_description
1 polymer ?
#
loop_
_entity_poly.entity_id
_entity_poly.type
_entity_poly.pdbx_seq_one_letter_code
_entity_poly.pdbx_strand_id
1 'polypeptide(L)'
;MDSTKLDISGKPDKESPTAVYKQIPEVDLEEAAVEQSKRTLKSKSNGMEKDGADEKMLPQDEGKMGDNSKVNVADVKFVSNEKQNGDAKVDIGEIKAAFVGLTKEELMKCANDPFWIRLRWFLFILFWLLWAAMLVGAILIIVAAPKCSPPEPRTWWEEGPLTEVDPDITVDELKQLKDGGIQGVIVTWPEDVYTPINISTKFVSFLRRSNETKINVIVDLKPGSSYKWFSKAENNENDGEFMDYYIWAPPKKSGSGEDTVPNNWKSKQNTSSWKFSQKQGKYYLSPDDSPQLNFSNPKVINEFSSILHNFIDAGAKGVRLTGAPYLLVDRSFKDEGIAQFVGFGLTDYGFYTHTNTAYLPDLGRLLNQWREIVKNKTDGGPFMLTESLKDLDAFKVNNSLVIDLPLQARVFSSNKQLLAPQINNDLNSVFLILENKYWPLWQHTSSAVPENVLNIVTMLLPGATLLNNNATISKDLLNIRKSDSVMHGKTDRYLVANNTVFAYVRFTPGNPGYIVMFNPSSERVIVDLPKETSLKLDDVTVQYFSRNYNETDIMKKKATDPTKVPLSPESAIVISYVP
;
A
#
# COMPACT_ATOMS: atom_id res chain seq x y z
N MET A 1 -10.88 -72.48 0.02
CA MET A 1 -9.70 -72.02 0.79
C MET A 1 -9.85 -70.51 0.96
N ASP A 2 -10.76 -70.01 1.79
CA ASP A 2 -10.95 -70.29 3.24
C ASP A 2 -9.65 -70.11 4.02
N SER A 3 -9.54 -69.34 5.11
CA SER A 3 -10.45 -68.36 5.76
C SER A 3 -9.60 -67.45 6.68
N THR A 4 -10.03 -66.40 7.39
CA THR A 4 -11.31 -65.69 7.67
C THR A 4 -10.93 -64.17 7.86
N LYS A 5 -11.74 -63.17 8.21
CA LYS A 5 -13.13 -63.03 8.74
C LYS A 5 -13.72 -61.65 8.33
N LEU A 6 -14.88 -61.29 8.90
CA LEU A 6 -15.47 -59.94 8.97
C LEU A 6 -15.61 -59.52 10.44
N ASP A 7 -15.71 -58.20 10.71
CA ASP A 7 -17.00 -57.64 11.18
C ASP A 7 -17.10 -56.10 11.05
N ILE A 8 -18.34 -55.58 11.04
CA ILE A 8 -18.72 -54.21 10.63
C ILE A 8 -19.61 -53.52 11.68
N SER A 9 -19.25 -52.30 12.12
CA SER A 9 -20.12 -51.15 12.47
C SER A 9 -19.20 -49.94 12.75
N GLY A 10 -19.58 -48.66 12.72
CA GLY A 10 -20.87 -47.98 12.64
C GLY A 10 -20.71 -46.60 13.31
N LYS A 11 -20.85 -45.51 12.56
CA LYS A 11 -20.66 -44.08 12.94
C LYS A 11 -21.42 -43.64 14.22
N PRO A 12 -21.09 -42.50 14.91
CA PRO A 12 -20.64 -41.23 14.30
C PRO A 12 -19.59 -40.36 15.06
N ASP A 13 -19.21 -39.26 14.41
CA ASP A 13 -18.29 -38.22 14.86
C ASP A 13 -18.79 -37.42 16.08
N LYS A 14 -17.91 -37.19 17.08
CA LYS A 14 -17.91 -36.04 18.00
C LYS A 14 -16.68 -36.04 18.92
N GLU A 15 -15.64 -35.28 18.57
CA GLU A 15 -14.73 -34.70 19.57
C GLU A 15 -13.96 -33.51 19.00
N SER A 16 -13.93 -32.41 19.75
CA SER A 16 -13.29 -31.15 19.36
C SER A 16 -11.87 -31.08 19.92
N PRO A 17 -10.85 -30.61 19.18
CA PRO A 17 -9.52 -30.44 19.72
C PRO A 17 -9.52 -29.33 20.79
N THR A 18 -9.26 -29.71 22.04
CA THR A 18 -9.19 -28.79 23.19
C THR A 18 -7.91 -27.96 23.10
N ALA A 19 -8.04 -26.64 23.01
CA ALA A 19 -6.90 -25.73 23.00
C ALA A 19 -6.28 -25.61 24.40
N VAL A 20 -5.08 -26.15 24.59
CA VAL A 20 -4.30 -26.00 25.83
C VAL A 20 -3.62 -24.63 25.84
N TYR A 21 -4.17 -23.69 26.61
CA TYR A 21 -3.55 -22.38 26.81
C TYR A 21 -2.32 -22.51 27.71
N LYS A 22 -1.14 -22.09 27.22
CA LYS A 22 0.03 -21.86 28.05
C LYS A 22 -0.11 -20.50 28.72
N GLN A 23 -0.03 -20.43 30.05
CA GLN A 23 0.05 -19.17 30.76
C GLN A 23 1.37 -18.46 30.45
N ILE A 24 1.30 -17.15 30.24
CA ILE A 24 2.45 -16.25 30.09
C ILE A 24 2.88 -15.83 31.52
N PRO A 25 4.19 -15.75 31.84
CA PRO A 25 4.64 -15.32 33.16
C PRO A 25 4.21 -13.89 33.49
N GLU A 26 3.84 -13.66 34.74
CA GLU A 26 3.25 -12.41 35.26
C GLU A 26 4.24 -11.22 35.33
N VAL A 27 5.51 -11.44 34.95
CA VAL A 27 6.63 -10.50 35.14
C VAL A 27 6.75 -9.48 33.99
N ASP A 28 6.36 -9.85 32.76
CA ASP A 28 6.57 -9.00 31.58
C ASP A 28 5.57 -7.83 31.45
N LEU A 29 4.53 -7.80 32.29
CA LEU A 29 3.49 -6.75 32.27
C LEU A 29 3.86 -5.52 33.12
N GLU A 30 4.67 -5.68 34.17
CA GLU A 30 5.08 -4.55 35.03
C GLU A 30 6.16 -3.68 34.34
N GLU A 31 7.13 -4.27 33.62
CA GLU A 31 8.14 -3.48 32.89
C GLU A 31 7.50 -2.61 31.78
N ALA A 32 6.52 -3.15 31.05
CA ALA A 32 5.81 -2.42 30.00
C ALA A 32 5.01 -1.21 30.55
N ALA A 33 4.39 -1.35 31.72
CA ALA A 33 3.67 -0.27 32.39
C ALA A 33 4.63 0.84 32.91
N VAL A 34 5.82 0.44 33.39
CA VAL A 34 6.84 1.37 33.91
C VAL A 34 7.52 2.18 32.78
N GLU A 35 7.66 1.66 31.57
CA GLU A 35 8.19 2.43 30.44
C GLU A 35 7.20 3.48 29.89
N GLN A 36 5.90 3.18 29.83
CA GLN A 36 4.89 4.17 29.39
C GLN A 36 4.81 5.37 30.36
N SER A 37 4.88 5.10 31.67
CA SER A 37 4.92 6.14 32.73
C SER A 37 6.06 7.15 32.54
N LYS A 38 7.22 6.72 32.03
CA LYS A 38 8.44 7.55 31.91
C LYS A 38 8.47 8.47 30.67
N ARG A 39 7.54 8.34 29.72
CA ARG A 39 7.51 9.19 28.51
C ARG A 39 6.72 10.49 28.66
N THR A 40 5.86 10.61 29.66
CA THR A 40 4.91 11.75 29.78
C THR A 40 5.43 12.95 30.58
N LEU A 41 6.61 12.85 31.23
CA LEU A 41 7.16 13.92 32.08
C LEU A 41 8.66 14.16 31.82
N LYS A 42 8.96 15.11 30.92
CA LYS A 42 10.28 15.75 30.87
C LYS A 42 10.23 17.20 30.35
N SER A 43 9.75 18.10 31.20
CA SER A 43 9.94 19.55 31.06
C SER A 43 10.32 20.18 32.41
N LYS A 44 11.62 20.44 32.55
CA LYS A 44 12.34 21.26 33.56
C LYS A 44 11.57 21.85 34.77
N SER A 45 12.00 21.45 35.97
CA SER A 45 12.64 22.38 36.93
C SER A 45 13.52 21.64 37.94
N ASN A 46 14.63 22.26 38.36
CA ASN A 46 15.46 21.80 39.47
C ASN A 46 14.84 22.25 40.81
N GLY A 47 15.08 21.50 41.89
CA GLY A 47 15.17 22.12 43.23
C GLY A 47 14.53 21.39 44.41
N MET A 48 15.26 20.40 44.94
CA MET A 48 15.34 20.06 46.38
C MET A 48 14.12 19.46 47.10
N GLU A 49 14.37 18.32 47.75
CA GLU A 49 13.42 17.59 48.60
C GLU A 49 13.14 18.30 49.93
N LYS A 50 11.93 18.11 50.49
CA LYS A 50 11.77 17.47 51.81
C LYS A 50 10.33 17.08 52.18
N ASP A 51 10.24 15.87 52.71
CA ASP A 51 9.31 15.27 53.68
C ASP A 51 8.03 16.00 54.16
N GLY A 52 7.01 15.18 54.40
CA GLY A 52 6.16 15.32 55.59
C GLY A 52 4.88 16.11 55.39
N ALA A 53 3.82 15.42 54.96
CA ALA A 53 2.46 15.90 55.19
C ALA A 53 2.08 15.63 56.65
N ASP A 54 2.13 16.67 57.49
CA ASP A 54 1.52 16.68 58.82
C ASP A 54 0.69 17.96 58.99
N GLU A 55 -0.39 17.82 59.77
CA GLU A 55 -1.50 18.76 59.81
C GLU A 55 -1.13 20.13 60.40
N LYS A 56 -1.71 21.22 59.85
CA LYS A 56 -1.97 22.42 60.64
C LYS A 56 -3.16 23.24 60.13
N MET A 57 -4.03 23.57 61.06
CA MET A 57 -5.27 24.31 60.79
C MET A 57 -4.99 25.78 60.44
N LEU A 58 -5.85 26.34 59.58
CA LEU A 58 -5.89 27.77 59.28
C LEU A 58 -6.28 28.59 60.52
N PRO A 59 -5.54 29.66 60.87
CA PRO A 59 -6.01 30.63 61.83
C PRO A 59 -6.92 31.68 61.18
N GLN A 60 -7.73 32.33 62.02
CA GLN A 60 -8.35 33.63 61.77
C GLN A 60 -7.22 34.64 61.41
N ASP A 61 -7.43 35.72 60.64
CA ASP A 61 -8.40 36.77 60.97
C ASP A 61 -8.60 37.82 59.85
N GLU A 62 -9.54 38.73 60.11
CA GLU A 62 -9.68 40.11 59.59
C GLU A 62 -9.69 40.39 58.07
N GLY A 63 -10.83 40.94 57.60
CA GLY A 63 -11.00 41.43 56.23
C GLY A 63 -10.73 42.94 56.06
N LYS A 64 -10.44 43.33 54.82
CA LYS A 64 -10.65 44.70 54.32
C LYS A 64 -11.68 44.67 53.20
N MET A 65 -12.76 45.43 53.38
CA MET A 65 -13.84 45.56 52.40
C MET A 65 -13.39 46.33 51.16
N GLY A 66 -13.70 45.78 49.99
CA GLY A 66 -13.74 46.51 48.72
C GLY A 66 -15.18 46.95 48.42
N ASP A 67 -15.32 48.21 48.00
CA ASP A 67 -16.60 48.90 47.78
C ASP A 67 -17.37 48.38 46.55
N ASN A 68 -18.70 48.25 46.68
CA ASN A 68 -19.71 48.45 45.63
C ASN A 68 -21.13 48.13 46.13
N SER A 69 -21.87 49.12 46.66
CA SER A 69 -23.34 49.09 46.54
C SER A 69 -23.94 50.50 46.55
N LYS A 70 -24.92 50.72 45.66
CA LYS A 70 -25.50 52.04 45.38
C LYS A 70 -26.43 52.49 46.51
N VAL A 71 -26.20 53.71 47.01
CA VAL A 71 -27.14 54.42 47.88
C VAL A 71 -28.40 54.79 47.10
N ASN A 72 -29.57 54.62 47.70
CA ASN A 72 -30.80 55.24 47.24
C ASN A 72 -31.42 56.05 48.39
N VAL A 73 -31.55 57.36 48.21
CA VAL A 73 -31.96 58.31 49.25
C VAL A 73 -33.44 58.62 49.09
N ALA A 74 -34.25 58.26 50.09
CA ALA A 74 -35.60 58.77 50.26
C ALA A 74 -35.97 58.83 51.76
N ASP A 75 -36.87 59.76 52.09
CA ASP A 75 -37.57 59.89 53.37
C ASP A 75 -36.76 60.28 54.63
N VAL A 76 -36.01 61.38 54.52
CA VAL A 76 -35.73 62.22 55.70
C VAL A 76 -36.87 63.22 55.89
N LYS A 77 -37.69 63.06 56.93
CA LYS A 77 -38.64 64.08 57.38
C LYS A 77 -38.13 64.78 58.64
N PHE A 78 -37.72 66.03 58.48
CA PHE A 78 -37.42 66.93 59.59
C PHE A 78 -38.72 67.48 60.18
N VAL A 79 -38.80 67.52 61.51
CA VAL A 79 -39.68 68.44 62.24
C VAL A 79 -38.82 69.23 63.21
N SER A 80 -38.65 70.51 62.93
CA SER A 80 -37.95 71.47 63.76
C SER A 80 -38.86 72.00 64.86
N ASN A 81 -38.38 72.08 66.10
CA ASN A 81 -38.78 73.16 67.00
C ASN A 81 -37.68 73.53 68.00
N GLU A 82 -37.73 74.77 68.48
CA GLU A 82 -36.57 75.48 69.03
C GLU A 82 -36.33 75.30 70.54
N LYS A 83 -35.07 75.47 70.96
CA LYS A 83 -34.62 75.98 72.28
C LYS A 83 -35.18 75.31 73.55
N GLN A 84 -34.44 74.33 74.09
CA GLN A 84 -33.78 74.43 75.42
C GLN A 84 -32.98 73.16 75.76
N ASN A 85 -32.03 73.27 76.70
CA ASN A 85 -31.19 72.16 77.15
C ASN A 85 -32.00 71.07 77.86
N GLY A 86 -31.75 69.80 77.52
CA GLY A 86 -32.27 68.62 78.21
C GLY A 86 -31.83 67.34 77.51
N ASP A 87 -31.47 66.30 78.26
CA ASP A 87 -30.85 65.08 77.73
C ASP A 87 -31.69 64.39 76.65
N ALA A 88 -31.13 64.26 75.44
CA ALA A 88 -31.67 63.45 74.37
C ALA A 88 -30.90 62.13 74.27
N LYS A 89 -31.42 61.09 74.93
CA LYS A 89 -30.93 59.72 74.83
C LYS A 89 -31.23 59.17 73.43
N VAL A 90 -30.21 59.09 72.56
CA VAL A 90 -30.33 58.52 71.21
C VAL A 90 -29.99 57.04 71.26
N ASP A 91 -31.01 56.17 71.24
CA ASP A 91 -30.80 54.74 71.06
C ASP A 91 -30.29 54.46 69.64
N ILE A 92 -29.11 53.85 69.55
CA ILE A 92 -28.55 53.33 68.30
C ILE A 92 -29.32 52.06 67.95
N GLY A 93 -30.31 52.18 67.07
CA GLY A 93 -31.08 51.05 66.58
C GLY A 93 -30.17 49.99 65.94
N GLU A 94 -30.33 48.72 66.36
CA GLU A 94 -29.61 47.58 65.78
C GLU A 94 -29.83 47.52 64.27
N ILE A 95 -28.81 47.86 63.47
CA ILE A 95 -28.79 47.51 62.05
C ILE A 95 -28.47 46.01 61.96
N LYS A 96 -29.51 45.19 62.15
CA LYS A 96 -29.44 43.75 61.88
C LYS A 96 -29.14 43.54 60.41
N ALA A 97 -27.94 43.04 60.12
CA ALA A 97 -27.65 42.47 58.82
C ALA A 97 -28.72 41.43 58.49
N ALA A 98 -29.37 41.57 57.34
CA ALA A 98 -30.40 40.63 56.89
C ALA A 98 -29.74 39.29 56.55
N PHE A 99 -29.64 38.40 57.53
CA PHE A 99 -29.17 37.03 57.35
C PHE A 99 -30.25 36.25 56.58
N VAL A 100 -30.02 36.03 55.28
CA VAL A 100 -30.96 35.35 54.37
C VAL A 100 -30.91 33.81 54.53
N GLY A 101 -30.08 33.29 55.43
CA GLY A 101 -30.09 31.88 55.83
C GLY A 101 -31.07 31.62 56.97
N LEU A 102 -31.69 30.44 57.00
CA LEU A 102 -32.27 29.92 58.23
C LEU A 102 -31.12 29.40 59.11
N THR A 103 -31.19 29.63 60.42
CA THR A 103 -30.29 28.93 61.36
C THR A 103 -30.56 27.42 61.32
N LYS A 104 -29.61 26.59 61.78
CA LYS A 104 -29.77 25.11 61.78
C LYS A 104 -31.08 24.67 62.45
N GLU A 105 -31.49 25.33 63.52
CA GLU A 105 -32.68 24.99 64.29
C GLU A 105 -33.99 25.39 63.58
N GLU A 106 -33.99 26.51 62.86
CA GLU A 106 -35.11 26.94 62.02
C GLU A 106 -35.21 26.07 60.76
N LEU A 107 -34.08 25.77 60.13
CA LEU A 107 -34.00 24.90 58.96
C LEU A 107 -34.54 23.50 59.28
N MET A 108 -34.20 22.93 60.45
CA MET A 108 -34.69 21.62 60.87
C MET A 108 -36.20 21.59 61.16
N LYS A 109 -36.86 22.73 61.41
CA LYS A 109 -38.33 22.80 61.48
C LYS A 109 -38.97 22.66 60.10
N CYS A 110 -38.41 23.32 59.08
CA CYS A 110 -38.94 23.31 57.72
C CYS A 110 -38.47 22.11 56.87
N ALA A 111 -37.27 21.57 57.12
CA ALA A 111 -36.68 20.46 56.37
C ALA A 111 -37.37 19.11 56.62
N ASN A 112 -38.12 19.00 57.72
CA ASN A 112 -38.91 17.82 58.07
C ASN A 112 -40.34 17.85 57.51
N ASP A 113 -40.69 18.85 56.69
CA ASP A 113 -41.96 18.88 55.96
C ASP A 113 -42.08 17.67 55.01
N PRO A 114 -43.21 16.93 55.02
CA PRO A 114 -43.45 15.82 54.09
C PRO A 114 -43.21 16.15 52.62
N PHE A 115 -43.41 17.39 52.17
CA PHE A 115 -43.10 17.83 50.80
C PHE A 115 -41.60 17.83 50.53
N TRP A 116 -40.80 18.50 51.37
CA TRP A 116 -39.35 18.61 51.17
C TRP A 116 -38.63 17.27 51.33
N ILE A 117 -39.09 16.40 52.24
CA ILE A 117 -38.57 15.02 52.36
C ILE A 117 -38.82 14.24 51.07
N ARG A 118 -40.05 14.28 50.53
CA ARG A 118 -40.40 13.57 49.28
C ARG A 118 -39.62 14.11 48.09
N LEU A 119 -39.48 15.43 47.97
CA LEU A 119 -38.72 16.06 46.89
C LEU A 119 -37.24 15.70 46.95
N ARG A 120 -36.63 15.70 48.15
CA ARG A 120 -35.23 15.30 48.33
C ARG A 120 -35.00 13.84 47.96
N TRP A 121 -35.88 12.93 48.40
CA TRP A 121 -35.80 11.52 48.01
C TRP A 121 -36.03 11.30 46.52
N PHE A 122 -37.00 12.02 45.92
CA PHE A 122 -37.22 11.98 44.47
C PHE A 122 -35.98 12.42 43.69
N LEU A 123 -35.39 13.56 44.03
CA LEU A 123 -34.17 14.06 43.36
C LEU A 123 -32.96 13.15 43.57
N PHE A 124 -32.81 12.55 44.76
CA PHE A 124 -31.74 11.61 45.05
C PHE A 124 -31.89 10.31 44.24
N ILE A 125 -33.09 9.73 44.19
CA ILE A 125 -33.38 8.55 43.37
C ILE A 125 -33.22 8.86 41.88
N LEU A 126 -33.72 10.01 41.41
CA LEU A 126 -33.59 10.46 40.03
C LEU A 126 -32.11 10.64 39.62
N PHE A 127 -31.28 11.21 40.49
CA PHE A 127 -29.85 11.34 40.26
C PHE A 127 -29.18 9.97 40.04
N TRP A 128 -29.43 8.99 40.92
CA TRP A 128 -28.86 7.65 40.77
C TRP A 128 -29.41 6.89 39.56
N LEU A 129 -30.69 7.08 39.21
CA LEU A 129 -31.28 6.50 38.00
C LEU A 129 -30.67 7.10 36.72
N LEU A 130 -30.48 8.43 36.66
CA LEU A 130 -29.83 9.09 35.53
C LEU A 130 -28.35 8.69 35.42
N TRP A 131 -27.64 8.58 36.54
CA TRP A 131 -26.25 8.12 36.58
C TRP A 131 -26.13 6.67 36.08
N ALA A 132 -27.00 5.77 36.55
CA ALA A 132 -27.04 4.38 36.09
C ALA A 132 -27.43 4.28 34.60
N ALA A 133 -28.40 5.08 34.13
CA ALA A 133 -28.77 5.13 32.73
C ALA A 133 -27.63 5.64 31.83
N MET A 134 -26.87 6.64 32.29
CA MET A 134 -25.68 7.14 31.59
C MET A 134 -24.58 6.07 31.52
N LEU A 135 -24.34 5.34 32.63
CA LEU A 135 -23.37 4.24 32.67
C LEU A 135 -23.77 3.10 31.72
N VAL A 136 -25.03 2.67 31.75
CA VAL A 136 -25.56 1.64 30.84
C VAL A 136 -25.49 2.12 29.39
N GLY A 137 -25.81 3.39 29.11
CA GLY A 137 -25.66 3.99 27.79
C GLY A 137 -24.22 3.95 27.27
N ALA A 138 -23.23 4.31 28.12
CA ALA A 138 -21.82 4.23 27.76
C ALA A 138 -21.36 2.78 27.48
N ILE A 139 -21.78 1.81 28.31
CA ILE A 139 -21.49 0.39 28.09
C ILE A 139 -22.12 -0.11 26.79
N LEU A 140 -23.38 0.26 26.52
CA LEU A 140 -24.08 -0.11 25.28
C LEU A 140 -23.38 0.47 24.04
N ILE A 141 -22.89 1.72 24.09
CA ILE A 141 -22.09 2.30 23.01
C ILE A 141 -20.80 1.50 22.79
N ILE A 142 -20.08 1.13 23.85
CA ILE A 142 -18.83 0.36 23.74
C ILE A 142 -19.07 -1.06 23.18
N VAL A 143 -20.18 -1.70 23.54
CA VAL A 143 -20.52 -3.07 23.08
C VAL A 143 -21.11 -3.07 21.67
N ALA A 144 -21.90 -2.05 21.31
CA ALA A 144 -22.53 -1.93 20.00
C ALA A 144 -21.62 -1.27 18.94
N ALA A 145 -20.58 -0.55 19.35
CA ALA A 145 -19.56 -0.04 18.44
C ALA A 145 -18.84 -1.22 17.76
N PRO A 146 -18.94 -1.38 16.43
CA PRO A 146 -18.19 -2.40 15.75
C PRO A 146 -16.70 -2.11 15.95
N LYS A 147 -15.93 -3.11 16.38
CA LYS A 147 -14.47 -3.01 16.35
C LYS A 147 -14.08 -2.73 14.89
N CYS A 148 -13.33 -1.65 14.65
CA CYS A 148 -12.69 -1.45 13.36
C CYS A 148 -11.78 -2.66 13.12
N SER A 149 -12.19 -3.56 12.22
CA SER A 149 -11.30 -4.61 11.76
C SER A 149 -10.05 -3.94 11.20
N PRO A 150 -8.83 -4.34 11.62
CA PRO A 150 -7.63 -3.86 10.96
C PRO A 150 -7.72 -4.21 9.47
N PRO A 151 -7.19 -3.37 8.57
CA PRO A 151 -7.16 -3.70 7.14
C PRO A 151 -6.44 -5.03 6.94
N GLU A 152 -6.84 -5.79 5.92
CA GLU A 152 -6.16 -7.06 5.60
C GLU A 152 -4.67 -6.78 5.36
N PRO A 153 -3.75 -7.53 6.01
CA PRO A 153 -2.33 -7.30 5.88
C PRO A 153 -1.90 -7.49 4.43
N ARG A 154 -1.06 -6.59 3.94
CA ARG A 154 -0.46 -6.73 2.61
C ARG A 154 0.44 -7.95 2.57
N THR A 155 0.48 -8.59 1.41
CA THR A 155 1.46 -9.65 1.14
C THR A 155 2.87 -9.06 1.05
N TRP A 156 3.90 -9.86 1.33
CA TRP A 156 5.30 -9.40 1.31
C TRP A 156 5.72 -8.73 -0.01
N TRP A 157 5.09 -9.10 -1.14
CA TRP A 157 5.34 -8.56 -2.47
C TRP A 157 4.55 -7.28 -2.79
N GLU A 158 3.47 -6.98 -2.04
CA GLU A 158 2.81 -5.67 -2.03
C GLU A 158 3.47 -4.70 -1.04
N GLU A 159 4.00 -5.23 0.08
CA GLU A 159 4.47 -4.45 1.23
C GLU A 159 5.58 -3.45 0.89
N GLY A 160 6.52 -3.85 0.04
CA GLY A 160 7.76 -3.12 -0.16
C GLY A 160 8.30 -3.19 -1.57
N PRO A 161 9.46 -2.54 -1.79
CA PRO A 161 10.12 -2.56 -3.07
C PRO A 161 10.72 -3.93 -3.38
N LEU A 162 10.72 -4.23 -4.68
CA LEU A 162 11.44 -5.33 -5.32
C LEU A 162 12.62 -4.74 -6.10
N THR A 163 13.63 -5.55 -6.40
CA THR A 163 14.73 -5.18 -7.31
C THR A 163 15.15 -6.37 -8.16
N GLU A 164 15.75 -6.11 -9.31
CA GLU A 164 16.34 -7.17 -10.12
C GLU A 164 17.78 -7.45 -9.66
N VAL A 165 18.23 -8.70 -9.73
CA VAL A 165 19.61 -9.08 -9.37
C VAL A 165 20.19 -10.08 -10.36
N ASP A 166 21.51 -10.01 -10.53
CA ASP A 166 22.27 -11.05 -11.23
C ASP A 166 22.46 -12.27 -10.31
N PRO A 167 22.36 -13.53 -10.79
CA PRO A 167 22.59 -14.72 -9.98
C PRO A 167 23.99 -14.83 -9.34
N ASP A 168 25.00 -14.10 -9.82
CA ASP A 168 26.34 -14.09 -9.21
C ASP A 168 26.45 -13.25 -7.91
N ILE A 169 25.44 -12.43 -7.58
CA ILE A 169 25.38 -11.58 -6.36
C ILE A 169 25.76 -12.32 -5.08
N THR A 170 26.54 -11.68 -4.20
CA THR A 170 27.06 -12.30 -2.97
C THR A 170 26.03 -12.38 -1.84
N VAL A 171 26.33 -13.23 -0.83
CA VAL A 171 25.49 -13.34 0.38
C VAL A 171 25.39 -12.01 1.12
N ASP A 172 26.48 -11.24 1.20
CA ASP A 172 26.51 -10.00 1.97
C ASP A 172 25.82 -8.85 1.25
N GLU A 173 25.86 -8.82 -0.10
CA GLU A 173 25.00 -7.92 -0.89
C GLU A 173 23.51 -8.27 -0.74
N LEU A 174 23.14 -9.56 -0.76
CA LEU A 174 21.75 -9.99 -0.50
C LEU A 174 21.28 -9.60 0.92
N LYS A 175 22.14 -9.67 1.93
CA LYS A 175 21.84 -9.14 3.28
C LYS A 175 21.66 -7.62 3.25
N GLN A 176 22.55 -6.88 2.60
CA GLN A 176 22.43 -5.43 2.48
C GLN A 176 21.13 -4.99 1.80
N LEU A 177 20.66 -5.72 0.78
CA LEU A 177 19.34 -5.48 0.17
C LEU A 177 18.21 -5.73 1.17
N LYS A 178 18.24 -6.84 1.92
CA LYS A 178 17.20 -7.17 2.90
C LYS A 178 17.17 -6.18 4.08
N ASP A 179 18.33 -5.84 4.63
CA ASP A 179 18.51 -4.85 5.70
C ASP A 179 18.18 -3.42 5.22
N GLY A 180 18.37 -3.16 3.92
CA GLY A 180 17.95 -1.95 3.21
C GLY A 180 16.45 -1.87 2.92
N GLY A 181 15.66 -2.87 3.31
CA GLY A 181 14.20 -2.86 3.21
C GLY A 181 13.61 -3.44 1.92
N ILE A 182 14.42 -4.05 1.04
CA ILE A 182 13.93 -4.81 -0.11
C ILE A 182 13.20 -6.07 0.37
N GLN A 183 11.99 -6.31 -0.14
CA GLN A 183 11.18 -7.46 0.30
C GLN A 183 11.42 -8.73 -0.50
N GLY A 184 11.81 -8.60 -1.77
CA GLY A 184 12.25 -9.70 -2.59
C GLY A 184 13.06 -9.24 -3.81
N VAL A 185 13.76 -10.19 -4.40
CA VAL A 185 14.60 -10.01 -5.58
C VAL A 185 14.02 -10.80 -6.75
N ILE A 186 14.11 -10.22 -7.94
CA ILE A 186 13.77 -10.90 -9.19
C ILE A 186 15.08 -11.32 -9.88
N VAL A 187 15.19 -12.60 -10.22
CA VAL A 187 16.37 -13.15 -10.90
C VAL A 187 15.94 -13.79 -12.22
N THR A 188 16.59 -13.40 -13.32
CA THR A 188 16.31 -13.98 -14.64
C THR A 188 17.03 -15.30 -14.80
N TRP A 189 16.32 -16.35 -15.18
CA TRP A 189 16.93 -17.61 -15.58
C TRP A 189 17.62 -17.44 -16.95
N PRO A 190 18.95 -17.62 -17.06
CA PRO A 190 19.70 -17.26 -18.26
C PRO A 190 19.67 -18.32 -19.37
N GLU A 191 19.30 -19.57 -19.04
CA GLU A 191 19.31 -20.71 -19.96
C GLU A 191 17.93 -20.96 -20.59
N ASP A 192 17.88 -21.92 -21.53
CA ASP A 192 16.62 -22.55 -21.95
C ASP A 192 15.93 -23.17 -20.72
N VAL A 193 14.69 -22.75 -20.39
CA VAL A 193 13.94 -23.19 -19.18
C VAL A 193 13.64 -24.69 -19.17
N TYR A 194 13.75 -25.37 -20.32
CA TYR A 194 13.57 -26.80 -20.48
C TYR A 194 14.87 -27.60 -20.27
N THR A 195 15.95 -26.92 -19.83
CA THR A 195 17.15 -27.56 -19.30
C THR A 195 16.99 -27.86 -17.80
N PRO A 196 17.40 -29.04 -17.31
CA PRO A 196 17.36 -29.35 -15.88
C PRO A 196 18.09 -28.33 -15.01
N ILE A 197 17.42 -27.80 -13.98
CA ILE A 197 17.92 -26.74 -13.10
C ILE A 197 19.33 -27.01 -12.52
N ASN A 198 19.64 -28.29 -12.25
CA ASN A 198 20.93 -28.75 -11.71
C ASN A 198 22.12 -28.52 -12.66
N ILE A 199 21.90 -28.16 -13.92
CA ILE A 199 22.97 -27.77 -14.85
C ILE A 199 23.58 -26.42 -14.43
N SER A 200 22.78 -25.49 -13.88
CA SER A 200 23.28 -24.21 -13.36
C SER A 200 23.60 -24.33 -11.87
N THR A 201 24.81 -24.80 -11.57
CA THR A 201 25.35 -24.80 -10.19
C THR A 201 25.34 -23.40 -9.57
N LYS A 202 25.57 -22.36 -10.38
CA LYS A 202 25.42 -20.94 -10.01
C LYS A 202 24.03 -20.63 -9.47
N PHE A 203 22.98 -20.90 -10.23
CA PHE A 203 21.61 -20.56 -9.84
C PHE A 203 21.12 -21.36 -8.63
N VAL A 204 21.43 -22.65 -8.56
CA VAL A 204 21.14 -23.47 -7.36
C VAL A 204 21.87 -22.92 -6.13
N SER A 205 23.11 -22.45 -6.29
CA SER A 205 23.84 -21.78 -5.20
C SER A 205 23.23 -20.42 -4.83
N PHE A 206 22.67 -19.67 -5.79
CA PHE A 206 21.94 -18.42 -5.55
C PHE A 206 20.66 -18.66 -4.73
N LEU A 207 19.83 -19.64 -5.09
CA LEU A 207 18.63 -19.98 -4.33
C LEU A 207 18.98 -20.39 -2.89
N ARG A 208 20.04 -21.19 -2.69
CA ARG A 208 20.52 -21.53 -1.35
C ARG A 208 20.96 -20.31 -0.55
N ARG A 209 21.77 -19.43 -1.14
CA ARG A 209 22.24 -18.17 -0.52
C ARG A 209 21.07 -17.25 -0.15
N SER A 210 20.04 -17.16 -0.99
CA SER A 210 18.84 -16.35 -0.73
C SER A 210 17.99 -16.89 0.43
N ASN A 211 17.93 -18.22 0.58
CA ASN A 211 17.29 -18.87 1.71
C ASN A 211 18.06 -18.61 3.03
N GLU A 212 19.39 -18.64 2.98
CA GLU A 212 20.26 -18.28 4.12
C GLU A 212 20.04 -16.83 4.60
N THR A 213 19.76 -15.89 3.69
CA THR A 213 19.47 -14.47 4.01
C THR A 213 17.99 -14.17 4.24
N LYS A 214 17.09 -15.15 4.08
CA LYS A 214 15.62 -14.99 4.15
C LYS A 214 15.07 -13.89 3.23
N ILE A 215 15.70 -13.67 2.07
CA ILE A 215 15.18 -12.78 1.03
C ILE A 215 14.30 -13.60 0.07
N ASN A 216 13.11 -13.09 -0.25
CA ASN A 216 12.21 -13.80 -1.15
C ASN A 216 12.74 -13.70 -2.59
N VAL A 217 12.74 -14.83 -3.30
CA VAL A 217 13.17 -14.89 -4.71
C VAL A 217 11.98 -15.08 -5.61
N ILE A 218 11.90 -14.25 -6.64
CA ILE A 218 11.03 -14.42 -7.80
C ILE A 218 11.92 -14.83 -8.97
N VAL A 219 11.61 -15.95 -9.63
CA VAL A 219 12.33 -16.35 -10.85
C VAL A 219 11.61 -15.80 -12.08
N ASP A 220 12.33 -15.15 -12.98
CA ASP A 220 11.83 -14.77 -14.31
C ASP A 220 12.18 -15.87 -15.33
N LEU A 221 11.16 -16.39 -16.00
CA LEU A 221 11.21 -17.51 -16.91
C LEU A 221 10.68 -17.12 -18.29
N LYS A 222 11.35 -17.57 -19.36
CA LYS A 222 10.89 -17.42 -20.75
C LYS A 222 10.34 -18.75 -21.31
N PRO A 223 9.04 -19.05 -21.15
CA PRO A 223 8.44 -20.30 -21.63
C PRO A 223 8.42 -20.49 -23.15
N GLY A 224 8.47 -19.41 -23.94
CA GLY A 224 8.02 -19.41 -25.34
C GLY A 224 8.78 -20.30 -26.35
N SER A 225 9.97 -20.79 -26.03
CA SER A 225 10.83 -21.51 -26.99
C SER A 225 11.77 -22.51 -26.30
N SER A 226 12.08 -23.63 -26.97
CA SER A 226 13.26 -24.46 -26.67
C SER A 226 14.03 -24.74 -27.95
N TYR A 227 15.36 -24.69 -27.90
CA TYR A 227 16.20 -25.13 -29.03
C TYR A 227 16.46 -26.64 -28.99
N LYS A 228 16.56 -27.22 -27.79
CA LYS A 228 16.84 -28.64 -27.57
C LYS A 228 15.74 -29.51 -28.16
N TRP A 229 14.48 -29.21 -27.88
CA TRP A 229 13.35 -29.94 -28.45
C TRP A 229 13.14 -29.60 -29.94
N PHE A 230 13.50 -28.39 -30.38
CA PHE A 230 13.34 -28.01 -31.79
C PHE A 230 14.29 -28.81 -32.69
N SER A 231 15.55 -29.02 -32.29
CA SER A 231 16.47 -29.89 -33.05
C SER A 231 15.90 -31.30 -33.19
N LYS A 232 15.30 -31.85 -32.13
CA LYS A 232 14.66 -33.17 -32.17
C LYS A 232 13.48 -33.21 -33.13
N ALA A 233 12.61 -32.19 -33.07
CA ALA A 233 11.49 -32.04 -33.98
C ALA A 233 11.99 -31.93 -35.43
N GLU A 234 12.92 -31.02 -35.72
CA GLU A 234 13.44 -30.79 -37.07
C GLU A 234 14.15 -32.01 -37.67
N ASN A 235 14.83 -32.80 -36.84
CA ASN A 235 15.47 -34.07 -37.23
C ASN A 235 14.49 -35.26 -37.28
N ASN A 236 13.24 -35.10 -36.86
CA ASN A 236 12.26 -36.18 -36.67
C ASN A 236 12.76 -37.30 -35.74
N GLU A 237 13.47 -36.94 -34.67
CA GLU A 237 13.88 -37.85 -33.60
C GLU A 237 12.68 -38.33 -32.78
N ASN A 238 12.83 -39.45 -32.06
CA ASN A 238 11.77 -40.10 -31.25
C ASN A 238 10.46 -40.30 -32.04
N ASP A 239 10.55 -40.83 -33.27
CA ASP A 239 9.40 -41.06 -34.16
C ASP A 239 8.50 -39.82 -34.38
N GLY A 240 9.08 -38.61 -34.27
CA GLY A 240 8.37 -37.35 -34.44
C GLY A 240 7.64 -36.83 -33.18
N GLU A 241 7.90 -37.40 -31.99
CA GLU A 241 7.29 -37.00 -30.71
C GLU A 241 7.24 -35.49 -30.47
N PHE A 242 8.31 -34.77 -30.85
CA PHE A 242 8.46 -33.33 -30.66
C PHE A 242 7.84 -32.48 -31.79
N MET A 243 7.28 -33.06 -32.85
CA MET A 243 6.71 -32.28 -33.96
C MET A 243 5.58 -31.36 -33.50
N ASP A 244 4.63 -31.90 -32.73
CA ASP A 244 3.47 -31.17 -32.24
C ASP A 244 3.81 -30.18 -31.11
N TYR A 245 5.05 -30.18 -30.61
CA TYR A 245 5.55 -29.17 -29.67
C TYR A 245 5.76 -27.82 -30.37
N TYR A 246 5.83 -27.79 -31.71
CA TYR A 246 6.09 -26.58 -32.49
C TYR A 246 4.96 -26.25 -33.47
N ILE A 247 4.99 -25.02 -33.97
CA ILE A 247 3.97 -24.51 -34.89
C ILE A 247 4.51 -24.58 -36.32
N TRP A 248 4.13 -25.64 -37.03
CA TRP A 248 4.48 -25.89 -38.43
C TRP A 248 3.32 -25.52 -39.37
N ALA A 249 3.67 -25.01 -40.56
CA ALA A 249 2.75 -24.76 -41.66
C ALA A 249 3.41 -25.09 -43.02
N PRO A 250 2.64 -25.61 -43.99
CA PRO A 250 3.15 -25.79 -45.35
C PRO A 250 3.39 -24.44 -46.04
N PRO A 251 4.23 -24.37 -47.09
CA PRO A 251 4.33 -23.20 -47.95
C PRO A 251 2.99 -22.80 -48.56
N LYS A 252 2.75 -21.49 -48.68
CA LYS A 252 1.60 -20.94 -49.41
C LYS A 252 2.02 -20.66 -50.85
N LYS A 253 1.18 -21.03 -51.82
CA LYS A 253 1.43 -20.69 -53.23
C LYS A 253 1.04 -19.24 -53.50
N SER A 254 1.98 -18.48 -54.06
CA SER A 254 1.75 -17.16 -54.64
C SER A 254 0.82 -17.24 -55.85
N GLY A 255 0.26 -16.10 -56.27
CA GLY A 255 -0.39 -15.98 -57.59
C GLY A 255 0.55 -16.27 -58.76
N SER A 256 1.87 -16.20 -58.56
CA SER A 256 2.92 -16.63 -59.50
C SER A 256 3.19 -18.15 -59.49
N GLY A 257 2.60 -18.92 -58.56
CA GLY A 257 2.88 -20.34 -58.36
C GLY A 257 4.13 -20.64 -57.52
N GLU A 258 4.87 -19.61 -57.10
CA GLU A 258 6.05 -19.73 -56.23
C GLU A 258 5.65 -19.99 -54.77
N ASP A 259 6.52 -20.65 -54.02
CA ASP A 259 6.34 -20.88 -52.58
C ASP A 259 6.65 -19.64 -51.77
N THR A 260 5.75 -19.29 -50.87
CA THR A 260 5.84 -18.11 -49.98
C THR A 260 5.47 -18.48 -48.55
N VAL A 261 5.74 -17.56 -47.62
CA VAL A 261 5.39 -17.71 -46.20
C VAL A 261 3.87 -17.92 -46.00
N PRO A 262 3.44 -18.66 -44.96
CA PRO A 262 2.02 -19.00 -44.76
C PRO A 262 1.07 -17.80 -44.70
N ASN A 263 1.52 -16.68 -44.10
CA ASN A 263 0.74 -15.46 -43.91
C ASN A 263 1.66 -14.25 -43.67
N ASN A 264 1.06 -13.07 -43.51
CA ASN A 264 1.74 -11.79 -43.33
C ASN A 264 2.38 -11.55 -41.95
N TRP A 265 2.35 -12.51 -41.02
CA TRP A 265 2.78 -12.30 -39.63
C TRP A 265 4.22 -11.79 -39.52
N LYS A 266 4.41 -10.77 -38.67
CA LYS A 266 5.68 -10.05 -38.48
C LYS A 266 6.28 -10.25 -37.10
N SER A 267 7.60 -10.35 -37.07
CA SER A 267 8.42 -10.27 -35.87
C SER A 267 8.55 -8.82 -35.39
N LYS A 268 8.95 -8.60 -34.14
CA LYS A 268 9.27 -7.24 -33.64
C LYS A 268 10.48 -6.62 -34.35
N GLN A 269 11.26 -7.42 -35.06
CA GLN A 269 12.41 -7.03 -35.87
C GLN A 269 12.01 -6.66 -37.32
N ASN A 270 10.70 -6.51 -37.62
CA ASN A 270 10.15 -6.20 -38.95
C ASN A 270 10.45 -7.26 -40.04
N THR A 271 10.79 -8.49 -39.63
CA THR A 271 10.97 -9.66 -40.50
C THR A 271 9.71 -10.54 -40.48
N SER A 272 9.65 -11.59 -41.32
CA SER A 272 8.54 -12.55 -41.19
C SER A 272 8.72 -13.38 -39.92
N SER A 273 7.61 -13.65 -39.22
CA SER A 273 7.61 -14.59 -38.09
C SER A 273 7.82 -16.05 -38.52
N TRP A 274 7.94 -16.36 -39.81
CA TRP A 274 8.11 -17.71 -40.32
C TRP A 274 9.51 -17.96 -40.88
N LYS A 275 10.10 -19.09 -40.51
CA LYS A 275 11.37 -19.59 -41.06
C LYS A 275 11.15 -20.94 -41.75
N PHE A 276 11.81 -21.18 -42.88
CA PHE A 276 11.67 -22.44 -43.62
C PHE A 276 12.68 -23.48 -43.13
N SER A 277 12.21 -24.67 -42.76
CA SER A 277 13.09 -25.83 -42.53
C SER A 277 13.19 -26.67 -43.79
N GLN A 278 14.42 -26.76 -44.33
CA GLN A 278 14.71 -27.61 -45.48
C GLN A 278 14.51 -29.10 -45.18
N LYS A 279 14.79 -29.55 -43.94
CA LYS A 279 14.63 -30.95 -43.52
C LYS A 279 13.17 -31.38 -43.52
N GLN A 280 12.26 -30.47 -43.15
CA GLN A 280 10.83 -30.76 -43.01
C GLN A 280 9.96 -30.29 -44.19
N GLY A 281 10.52 -29.54 -45.13
CA GLY A 281 9.78 -28.98 -46.27
C GLY A 281 8.66 -28.01 -45.85
N LYS A 282 8.76 -27.42 -44.65
CA LYS A 282 7.70 -26.64 -43.99
C LYS A 282 8.27 -25.38 -43.35
N TYR A 283 7.41 -24.39 -43.18
CA TYR A 283 7.70 -23.24 -42.33
C TYR A 283 7.42 -23.57 -40.87
N TYR A 284 8.24 -23.05 -39.96
CA TYR A 284 7.99 -23.03 -38.51
C TYR A 284 7.90 -21.59 -38.01
N LEU A 285 7.10 -21.39 -36.96
CA LEU A 285 6.91 -20.08 -36.34
C LEU A 285 8.09 -19.72 -35.42
N SER A 286 8.57 -18.49 -35.53
CA SER A 286 9.79 -17.97 -34.90
C SER A 286 9.75 -16.44 -34.78
N PRO A 287 8.86 -15.84 -33.96
CA PRO A 287 8.59 -14.40 -33.94
C PRO A 287 9.67 -13.55 -33.26
N ASP A 288 10.56 -14.17 -32.46
CA ASP A 288 11.72 -13.53 -31.82
C ASP A 288 13.01 -14.32 -32.18
N ASP A 289 13.16 -14.68 -33.46
CA ASP A 289 14.23 -15.51 -34.04
C ASP A 289 14.44 -16.92 -33.43
N SER A 290 13.70 -17.26 -32.37
CA SER A 290 13.68 -18.52 -31.65
C SER A 290 12.44 -19.35 -32.03
N PRO A 291 12.53 -20.69 -32.17
CA PRO A 291 11.41 -21.53 -32.57
C PRO A 291 10.32 -21.56 -31.49
N GLN A 292 9.10 -21.14 -31.84
CA GLN A 292 7.99 -20.98 -30.88
C GLN A 292 7.32 -22.31 -30.54
N LEU A 293 7.15 -22.55 -29.24
CA LEU A 293 6.41 -23.68 -28.70
C LEU A 293 4.89 -23.50 -28.82
N ASN A 294 4.22 -24.62 -29.05
CA ASN A 294 2.77 -24.73 -29.26
C ASN A 294 2.03 -24.87 -27.92
N PHE A 295 1.72 -23.76 -27.25
CA PHE A 295 0.95 -23.79 -25.99
C PHE A 295 -0.54 -24.13 -26.15
N SER A 296 -1.01 -24.51 -27.34
CA SER A 296 -2.27 -25.24 -27.51
C SER A 296 -2.13 -26.76 -27.32
N ASN A 297 -0.90 -27.29 -27.23
CA ASN A 297 -0.64 -28.71 -27.01
C ASN A 297 -0.56 -29.01 -25.49
N PRO A 298 -1.44 -29.87 -24.94
CA PRO A 298 -1.42 -30.23 -23.52
C PRO A 298 -0.08 -30.80 -23.02
N LYS A 299 0.69 -31.48 -23.88
CA LYS A 299 2.04 -31.96 -23.52
C LYS A 299 2.96 -30.79 -23.15
N VAL A 300 3.03 -29.76 -23.99
CA VAL A 300 3.85 -28.56 -23.77
C VAL A 300 3.42 -27.82 -22.50
N ILE A 301 2.11 -27.70 -22.26
CA ILE A 301 1.57 -27.09 -21.03
C ILE A 301 2.01 -27.88 -19.78
N ASN A 302 1.93 -29.21 -19.82
CA ASN A 302 2.29 -30.09 -18.71
C ASN A 302 3.80 -30.08 -18.42
N GLU A 303 4.64 -30.04 -19.45
CA GLU A 303 6.10 -29.90 -19.31
C GLU A 303 6.46 -28.58 -18.62
N PHE A 304 5.91 -27.45 -19.08
CA PHE A 304 6.18 -26.16 -18.43
C PHE A 304 5.59 -26.09 -17.01
N SER A 305 4.44 -26.71 -16.76
CA SER A 305 3.87 -26.85 -15.41
C SER A 305 4.81 -27.63 -14.48
N SER A 306 5.49 -28.66 -14.99
CA SER A 306 6.50 -29.44 -14.26
C SER A 306 7.76 -28.60 -13.98
N ILE A 307 8.14 -27.71 -14.88
CA ILE A 307 9.24 -26.75 -14.67
C ILE A 307 8.91 -25.74 -13.57
N LEU A 308 7.68 -25.20 -13.54
CA LEU A 308 7.23 -24.33 -12.46
C LEU A 308 7.34 -25.04 -11.10
N HIS A 309 6.91 -26.31 -11.00
CA HIS A 309 7.12 -27.11 -9.80
C HIS A 309 8.60 -27.19 -9.41
N ASN A 310 9.49 -27.54 -10.35
CA ASN A 310 10.93 -27.67 -10.08
C ASN A 310 11.57 -26.38 -9.52
N PHE A 311 11.23 -25.20 -10.08
CA PHE A 311 11.77 -23.92 -9.59
C PHE A 311 11.23 -23.55 -8.19
N ILE A 312 9.96 -23.83 -7.92
CA ILE A 312 9.36 -23.58 -6.59
C ILE A 312 9.94 -24.54 -5.55
N ASP A 313 10.05 -25.83 -5.89
CA ASP A 313 10.61 -26.86 -5.01
C ASP A 313 12.11 -26.62 -4.72
N ALA A 314 12.82 -25.95 -5.63
CA ALA A 314 14.19 -25.46 -5.42
C ALA A 314 14.29 -24.21 -4.52
N GLY A 315 13.17 -23.55 -4.21
CA GLY A 315 13.09 -22.44 -3.25
C GLY A 315 12.53 -21.11 -3.79
N ALA A 316 12.10 -21.03 -5.06
CA ALA A 316 11.46 -19.82 -5.56
C ALA A 316 10.13 -19.52 -4.83
N LYS A 317 9.92 -18.26 -4.46
CA LYS A 317 8.75 -17.74 -3.74
C LYS A 317 7.75 -17.00 -4.63
N GLY A 318 8.04 -16.90 -5.93
CA GLY A 318 7.16 -16.34 -6.94
C GLY A 318 7.74 -16.58 -8.34
N VAL A 319 6.93 -16.29 -9.37
CA VAL A 319 7.32 -16.46 -10.77
C VAL A 319 6.94 -15.21 -11.55
N ARG A 320 7.89 -14.70 -12.34
CA ARG A 320 7.63 -13.76 -13.43
C ARG A 320 7.76 -14.51 -14.76
N LEU A 321 6.88 -14.21 -15.72
CA LEU A 321 6.99 -14.76 -17.08
C LEU A 321 7.29 -13.66 -18.09
N THR A 322 8.26 -13.95 -18.95
CA THR A 322 8.62 -13.10 -20.10
C THR A 322 8.04 -13.70 -21.39
N GLY A 323 7.42 -12.86 -22.22
CA GLY A 323 6.80 -13.24 -23.50
C GLY A 323 5.37 -13.75 -23.39
N ALA A 324 4.73 -13.65 -22.22
CA ALA A 324 3.42 -14.23 -21.97
C ALA A 324 2.29 -13.80 -22.93
N PRO A 325 2.20 -12.51 -23.37
CA PRO A 325 1.17 -12.10 -24.33
C PRO A 325 1.19 -12.84 -25.68
N TYR A 326 2.30 -13.51 -26.02
CA TYR A 326 2.57 -14.09 -27.33
C TYR A 326 2.58 -15.64 -27.35
N LEU A 327 2.22 -16.30 -26.25
CA LEU A 327 2.33 -17.76 -26.12
C LEU A 327 1.35 -18.54 -26.99
N LEU A 328 0.20 -17.94 -27.30
CA LEU A 328 -0.85 -18.51 -28.13
C LEU A 328 -0.96 -17.74 -29.46
N VAL A 329 -1.32 -18.44 -30.54
CA VAL A 329 -1.57 -17.86 -31.87
C VAL A 329 -2.77 -18.55 -32.53
N ASP A 330 -3.46 -17.86 -33.44
CA ASP A 330 -4.64 -18.39 -34.15
C ASP A 330 -4.22 -19.52 -35.10
N ARG A 331 -4.71 -20.73 -34.80
CA ARG A 331 -4.44 -21.96 -35.55
C ARG A 331 -5.07 -21.99 -36.95
N SER A 332 -5.93 -21.04 -37.30
CA SER A 332 -6.42 -20.84 -38.66
C SER A 332 -5.43 -20.10 -39.57
N PHE A 333 -4.32 -19.60 -39.02
CA PHE A 333 -3.21 -18.95 -39.74
C PHE A 333 -3.63 -17.78 -40.66
N LYS A 334 -4.74 -17.12 -40.36
CA LYS A 334 -5.20 -15.93 -41.11
C LYS A 334 -4.18 -14.79 -41.04
N ASP A 335 -4.11 -14.05 -42.14
CA ASP A 335 -3.40 -12.78 -42.21
C ASP A 335 -3.90 -11.81 -41.11
N GLU A 336 -2.98 -11.09 -40.47
CA GLU A 336 -3.29 -10.03 -39.50
C GLU A 336 -3.94 -8.82 -40.18
N GLY A 337 -4.80 -8.13 -39.43
CA GLY A 337 -5.40 -6.87 -39.85
C GLY A 337 -4.38 -5.73 -39.92
N ILE A 338 -4.70 -4.69 -40.68
CA ILE A 338 -3.89 -3.47 -40.78
C ILE A 338 -4.29 -2.52 -39.67
N ALA A 339 -3.32 -2.09 -38.86
CA ALA A 339 -3.51 -1.04 -37.89
C ALA A 339 -3.39 0.32 -38.58
N GLN A 340 -4.36 1.23 -38.36
CA GLN A 340 -4.43 2.54 -39.03
C GLN A 340 -3.43 3.57 -38.44
N PHE A 341 -2.16 3.20 -38.32
CA PHE A 341 -1.11 4.07 -37.80
C PHE A 341 -0.29 4.71 -38.93
N VAL A 342 -0.20 6.04 -38.91
CA VAL A 342 0.64 6.80 -39.84
C VAL A 342 2.12 6.55 -39.53
N GLY A 343 2.92 6.26 -40.56
CA GLY A 343 4.38 6.15 -40.45
C GLY A 343 4.97 4.73 -40.44
N PHE A 344 4.14 3.68 -40.53
CA PHE A 344 4.58 2.29 -40.70
C PHE A 344 4.33 1.78 -42.12
N GLY A 345 5.24 0.97 -42.65
CA GLY A 345 5.11 0.29 -43.94
C GLY A 345 4.71 -1.19 -43.81
N LEU A 346 4.39 -1.83 -44.94
CA LEU A 346 3.97 -3.25 -45.02
C LEU A 346 4.96 -4.25 -44.40
N THR A 347 6.22 -3.86 -44.25
CA THR A 347 7.28 -4.64 -43.60
C THR A 347 7.19 -4.64 -42.08
N ASP A 348 6.60 -3.60 -41.50
CA ASP A 348 6.85 -3.23 -40.12
C ASP A 348 5.87 -3.90 -39.16
N TYR A 349 6.36 -4.27 -37.98
CA TYR A 349 5.52 -4.83 -36.92
C TYR A 349 4.36 -3.90 -36.57
N GLY A 350 4.62 -2.59 -36.42
CA GLY A 350 3.62 -1.59 -36.06
C GLY A 350 2.50 -1.36 -37.08
N PHE A 351 2.62 -1.90 -38.31
CA PHE A 351 1.59 -1.81 -39.34
C PHE A 351 0.41 -2.78 -39.11
N TYR A 352 0.60 -3.84 -38.32
CA TYR A 352 -0.39 -4.90 -38.12
C TYR A 352 -1.06 -4.83 -36.74
N THR A 353 -2.27 -5.40 -36.61
CA THR A 353 -3.06 -5.37 -35.37
C THR A 353 -2.60 -6.36 -34.30
N HIS A 354 -1.92 -7.45 -34.68
CA HIS A 354 -1.47 -8.55 -33.79
C HIS A 354 -2.58 -9.27 -33.04
N THR A 355 -3.77 -9.30 -33.63
CA THR A 355 -4.98 -9.95 -33.11
C THR A 355 -4.93 -11.48 -33.20
N ASN A 356 -4.16 -12.03 -34.14
CA ASN A 356 -3.99 -13.47 -34.34
C ASN A 356 -2.72 -14.01 -33.65
N THR A 357 -1.86 -13.12 -33.12
CA THR A 357 -0.52 -13.46 -32.63
C THR A 357 -0.21 -12.94 -31.22
N ALA A 358 -1.10 -12.16 -30.60
CA ALA A 358 -0.95 -11.69 -29.23
C ALA A 358 -2.30 -11.53 -28.52
N TYR A 359 -2.31 -11.63 -27.18
CA TYR A 359 -3.49 -11.40 -26.32
C TYR A 359 -4.72 -12.28 -26.66
N LEU A 360 -4.50 -13.53 -27.11
CA LEU A 360 -5.60 -14.42 -27.46
C LEU A 360 -6.52 -14.75 -26.26
N PRO A 361 -7.84 -14.94 -26.45
CA PRO A 361 -8.80 -15.07 -25.34
C PRO A 361 -8.55 -16.22 -24.35
N ASP A 362 -7.93 -17.31 -24.78
CA ASP A 362 -7.60 -18.44 -23.91
C ASP A 362 -6.34 -18.23 -23.05
N LEU A 363 -5.61 -17.12 -23.24
CA LEU A 363 -4.37 -16.83 -22.53
C LEU A 363 -4.58 -16.75 -21.01
N GLY A 364 -5.63 -16.05 -20.56
CA GLY A 364 -5.98 -15.97 -19.14
C GLY A 364 -6.21 -17.35 -18.51
N ARG A 365 -6.83 -18.28 -19.24
CA ARG A 365 -7.07 -19.66 -18.78
C ARG A 365 -5.77 -20.44 -18.60
N LEU A 366 -4.86 -20.34 -19.58
CA LEU A 366 -3.53 -20.97 -19.54
C LEU A 366 -2.70 -20.41 -18.38
N LEU A 367 -2.61 -19.09 -18.27
CA LEU A 367 -1.85 -18.42 -17.21
C LEU A 367 -2.44 -18.71 -15.82
N ASN A 368 -3.76 -18.85 -15.69
CA ASN A 368 -4.38 -19.18 -14.41
C ASN A 368 -3.99 -20.59 -13.91
N GLN A 369 -3.83 -21.57 -14.81
CA GLN A 369 -3.34 -22.90 -14.40
C GLN A 369 -1.95 -22.81 -13.75
N TRP A 370 -1.07 -21.99 -14.31
CA TRP A 370 0.28 -21.75 -13.78
C TRP A 370 0.28 -20.88 -12.51
N ARG A 371 -0.59 -19.88 -12.45
CA ARG A 371 -0.83 -19.08 -11.24
C ARG A 371 -1.22 -19.96 -10.06
N GLU A 372 -2.17 -20.87 -10.25
CA GLU A 372 -2.63 -21.76 -9.17
C GLU A 372 -1.52 -22.72 -8.71
N ILE A 373 -0.65 -23.20 -9.61
CA ILE A 373 0.57 -23.95 -9.22
C ILE A 373 1.48 -23.09 -8.32
N VAL A 374 1.73 -21.84 -8.70
CA VAL A 374 2.56 -20.91 -7.93
C VAL A 374 1.92 -20.63 -6.57
N LYS A 375 0.66 -20.19 -6.52
CA LYS A 375 -0.05 -19.84 -5.28
C LYS A 375 -0.07 -21.00 -4.28
N ASN A 376 -0.43 -22.20 -4.73
CA ASN A 376 -0.58 -23.36 -3.86
C ASN A 376 0.76 -23.90 -3.32
N LYS A 377 1.87 -23.80 -4.07
CA LYS A 377 3.19 -24.24 -3.58
C LYS A 377 4.01 -23.16 -2.86
N THR A 378 3.76 -21.87 -3.10
CA THR A 378 4.55 -20.77 -2.53
C THR A 378 3.92 -20.10 -1.31
N ASP A 379 2.74 -20.56 -0.86
CA ASP A 379 1.92 -19.91 0.18
C ASP A 379 1.51 -18.48 -0.21
N GLY A 380 0.85 -18.36 -1.37
CA GLY A 380 0.32 -17.07 -1.86
C GLY A 380 1.32 -16.16 -2.58
N GLY A 381 2.51 -16.66 -2.93
CA GLY A 381 3.55 -15.93 -3.69
C GLY A 381 3.08 -15.37 -5.05
N PRO A 382 3.78 -14.37 -5.61
CA PRO A 382 3.28 -13.61 -6.76
C PRO A 382 3.49 -14.33 -8.09
N PHE A 383 2.49 -14.20 -8.96
CA PHE A 383 2.56 -14.53 -10.38
C PHE A 383 2.50 -13.24 -11.21
N MET A 384 3.58 -12.93 -11.93
CA MET A 384 3.82 -11.65 -12.59
C MET A 384 4.19 -11.81 -14.07
N LEU A 385 4.10 -10.73 -14.84
CA LEU A 385 4.59 -10.67 -16.22
C LEU A 385 5.64 -9.56 -16.38
N THR A 386 6.56 -9.74 -17.31
CA THR A 386 7.57 -8.74 -17.69
C THR A 386 7.01 -7.67 -18.63
N GLU A 387 5.92 -7.94 -19.34
CA GLU A 387 5.25 -6.97 -20.21
C GLU A 387 4.24 -6.07 -19.47
N SER A 388 4.24 -4.77 -19.77
CA SER A 388 3.11 -3.89 -19.42
C SER A 388 1.86 -4.28 -20.22
N LEU A 389 0.80 -4.64 -19.51
CA LEU A 389 -0.46 -5.12 -20.07
C LEU A 389 -1.16 -4.03 -20.88
N LYS A 390 -1.49 -4.32 -22.15
CA LYS A 390 -2.26 -3.41 -23.03
C LYS A 390 -3.76 -3.70 -22.99
N ASP A 391 -4.10 -4.98 -23.07
CA ASP A 391 -5.45 -5.51 -22.97
C ASP A 391 -5.48 -6.37 -21.70
N LEU A 392 -6.33 -6.02 -20.73
CA LEU A 392 -6.47 -6.79 -19.49
C LEU A 392 -7.43 -7.97 -19.63
N ASP A 393 -8.37 -7.93 -20.56
CA ASP A 393 -9.44 -8.92 -20.64
C ASP A 393 -8.86 -10.28 -21.08
N ALA A 394 -7.82 -10.26 -21.91
CA ALA A 394 -6.99 -11.42 -22.23
C ALA A 394 -6.30 -12.09 -21.01
N PHE A 395 -6.20 -11.41 -19.86
CA PHE A 395 -5.64 -11.92 -18.60
C PHE A 395 -6.67 -12.07 -17.49
N LYS A 396 -7.97 -11.93 -17.77
CA LYS A 396 -9.04 -12.14 -16.79
C LYS A 396 -9.55 -13.58 -16.84
N VAL A 397 -9.81 -14.15 -15.66
CA VAL A 397 -10.62 -15.35 -15.48
C VAL A 397 -11.68 -15.03 -14.44
N ASN A 398 -12.95 -15.34 -14.73
CA ASN A 398 -14.10 -15.00 -13.88
C ASN A 398 -14.10 -13.51 -13.44
N ASN A 399 -13.81 -12.61 -14.38
CA ASN A 399 -13.69 -11.15 -14.16
C ASN A 399 -12.65 -10.72 -13.11
N SER A 400 -11.65 -11.57 -12.83
CA SER A 400 -10.51 -11.28 -11.95
C SER A 400 -9.21 -11.42 -12.72
N LEU A 401 -8.29 -10.45 -12.54
CA LEU A 401 -6.98 -10.47 -13.18
C LEU A 401 -6.12 -11.62 -12.62
N VAL A 402 -5.51 -12.40 -13.50
CA VAL A 402 -4.61 -13.52 -13.15
C VAL A 402 -3.24 -13.03 -12.65
N ILE A 403 -2.83 -11.84 -13.08
CA ILE A 403 -1.52 -11.25 -12.77
C ILE A 403 -1.63 -10.43 -11.49
N ASP A 404 -0.83 -10.77 -10.48
CA ASP A 404 -0.94 -10.17 -9.14
C ASP A 404 -0.33 -8.75 -9.08
N LEU A 405 0.76 -8.52 -9.81
CA LEU A 405 1.48 -7.25 -9.91
C LEU A 405 1.67 -6.83 -11.37
N PRO A 406 0.68 -6.20 -12.02
CA PRO A 406 0.79 -5.71 -13.39
C PRO A 406 1.82 -4.58 -13.51
N LEU A 407 2.88 -4.81 -14.31
CA LEU A 407 4.01 -3.90 -14.48
C LEU A 407 3.63 -2.60 -15.22
N GLN A 408 3.98 -1.46 -14.62
CA GLN A 408 3.73 -0.12 -15.15
C GLN A 408 5.05 0.62 -15.36
N ALA A 409 5.67 0.41 -16.52
CA ALA A 409 6.97 0.99 -16.87
C ALA A 409 6.88 2.32 -17.66
N ARG A 410 5.70 2.69 -18.19
CA ARG A 410 5.57 3.82 -19.14
C ARG A 410 5.50 5.21 -18.50
N VAL A 411 4.88 5.33 -17.32
CA VAL A 411 4.59 6.63 -16.68
C VAL A 411 5.85 7.46 -16.44
N PHE A 412 6.98 6.78 -16.15
CA PHE A 412 8.26 7.40 -15.81
C PHE A 412 9.37 6.91 -16.76
N SER A 413 9.11 6.88 -18.08
CA SER A 413 10.05 6.35 -19.08
C SER A 413 10.70 7.39 -20.01
N SER A 414 10.31 8.67 -19.93
CA SER A 414 10.85 9.70 -20.83
C SER A 414 12.26 10.14 -20.42
N ASN A 415 13.26 9.94 -21.29
CA ASN A 415 14.65 10.33 -21.05
C ASN A 415 14.98 11.78 -21.44
N LYS A 416 14.06 12.50 -22.10
CA LYS A 416 14.28 13.89 -22.53
C LYS A 416 13.79 14.90 -21.49
N GLN A 417 12.53 14.73 -21.08
CA GLN A 417 11.87 15.58 -20.10
C GLN A 417 10.65 14.82 -19.55
N LEU A 418 10.40 14.96 -18.25
CA LEU A 418 9.15 14.56 -17.63
C LEU A 418 8.25 15.79 -17.51
N LEU A 419 6.94 15.64 -17.76
CA LEU A 419 5.97 16.72 -17.68
C LEU A 419 4.86 16.32 -16.71
N ALA A 420 4.59 17.15 -15.69
CA ALA A 420 3.57 16.86 -14.69
C ALA A 420 2.17 16.54 -15.31
N PRO A 421 1.67 17.25 -16.35
CA PRO A 421 0.40 16.90 -16.99
C PRO A 421 0.42 15.53 -17.65
N GLN A 422 1.54 15.15 -18.27
CA GLN A 422 1.71 13.84 -18.88
C GLN A 422 1.68 12.73 -17.82
N ILE A 423 2.45 12.89 -16.73
CA ILE A 423 2.47 11.93 -15.61
C ILE A 423 1.05 11.74 -15.05
N ASN A 424 0.29 12.82 -14.84
CA ASN A 424 -1.07 12.71 -14.33
C ASN A 424 -2.02 12.01 -15.31
N ASN A 425 -1.91 12.26 -16.61
CA ASN A 425 -2.71 11.61 -17.64
C ASN A 425 -2.35 10.12 -17.80
N ASP A 426 -1.06 9.79 -17.77
CA ASP A 426 -0.56 8.42 -17.86
C ASP A 426 -0.97 7.61 -16.60
N LEU A 427 -0.83 8.18 -15.40
CA LEU A 427 -1.36 7.59 -14.16
C LEU A 427 -2.88 7.42 -14.22
N ASN A 428 -3.63 8.42 -14.69
CA ASN A 428 -5.08 8.30 -14.82
C ASN A 428 -5.47 7.15 -15.75
N SER A 429 -4.76 6.99 -16.87
CA SER A 429 -4.95 5.89 -17.81
C SER A 429 -4.65 4.54 -17.15
N VAL A 430 -3.54 4.43 -16.41
CA VAL A 430 -3.17 3.21 -15.68
C VAL A 430 -4.22 2.83 -14.63
N PHE A 431 -4.68 3.77 -13.81
CA PHE A 431 -5.68 3.49 -12.77
C PHE A 431 -7.06 3.17 -13.33
N LEU A 432 -7.46 3.77 -14.46
CA LEU A 432 -8.67 3.39 -15.19
C LEU A 432 -8.57 1.99 -15.78
N ILE A 433 -7.44 1.65 -16.42
CA ILE A 433 -7.16 0.32 -16.93
C ILE A 433 -7.24 -0.70 -15.79
N LEU A 434 -6.55 -0.46 -14.67
CA LEU A 434 -6.55 -1.35 -13.50
C LEU A 434 -7.82 -1.27 -12.63
N GLU A 435 -8.90 -0.66 -13.12
CA GLU A 435 -10.23 -0.56 -12.47
C GLU A 435 -10.20 0.04 -11.04
N ASN A 436 -9.13 0.78 -10.69
CA ASN A 436 -8.77 1.16 -9.30
C ASN A 436 -8.75 0.00 -8.29
N LYS A 437 -8.64 -1.25 -8.76
CA LYS A 437 -8.79 -2.48 -7.96
C LYS A 437 -7.47 -3.21 -7.75
N TYR A 438 -6.61 -3.26 -8.77
CA TYR A 438 -5.38 -4.06 -8.75
C TYR A 438 -4.16 -3.23 -8.30
N TRP A 439 -3.22 -3.87 -7.60
CA TRP A 439 -2.02 -3.23 -7.06
C TRP A 439 -0.89 -3.24 -8.11
N PRO A 440 -0.50 -2.08 -8.69
CA PRO A 440 0.50 -2.05 -9.76
C PRO A 440 1.93 -2.27 -9.25
N LEU A 441 2.81 -2.70 -10.14
CA LEU A 441 4.26 -2.64 -9.94
C LEU A 441 4.84 -1.48 -10.75
N TRP A 442 5.25 -0.42 -10.07
CA TRP A 442 5.83 0.76 -10.69
C TRP A 442 7.29 0.51 -11.06
N GLN A 443 7.64 0.69 -12.33
CA GLN A 443 9.03 0.75 -12.78
C GLN A 443 9.26 2.13 -13.41
N HIS A 444 10.42 2.71 -13.16
CA HIS A 444 10.85 3.94 -13.82
C HIS A 444 12.19 3.70 -14.53
N THR A 445 12.32 4.27 -15.71
CA THR A 445 13.53 4.14 -16.56
C THR A 445 14.03 5.49 -17.04
N SER A 446 13.39 6.58 -16.61
CA SER A 446 13.71 7.95 -17.00
C SER A 446 15.05 8.38 -16.41
N SER A 447 15.95 8.82 -17.28
CA SER A 447 17.17 9.54 -16.91
C SER A 447 17.00 11.06 -16.81
N ALA A 448 15.76 11.57 -16.86
CA ALA A 448 15.49 13.02 -16.95
C ALA A 448 15.52 13.75 -15.58
N VAL A 449 15.46 13.01 -14.47
CA VAL A 449 15.62 13.52 -13.10
C VAL A 449 16.44 12.52 -12.27
N PRO A 450 17.05 12.92 -11.14
CA PRO A 450 17.81 12.00 -10.30
C PRO A 450 16.98 10.80 -9.79
N GLU A 451 17.55 9.60 -9.81
CA GLU A 451 16.85 8.35 -9.47
C GLU A 451 16.15 8.39 -8.10
N ASN A 452 16.81 9.00 -7.09
CA ASN A 452 16.26 9.12 -5.74
C ASN A 452 14.97 9.96 -5.68
N VAL A 453 14.66 10.77 -6.70
CA VAL A 453 13.43 11.56 -6.82
C VAL A 453 12.29 10.64 -7.23
N LEU A 454 12.50 9.84 -8.29
CA LEU A 454 11.52 8.87 -8.78
C LEU A 454 11.32 7.73 -7.78
N ASN A 455 12.35 7.33 -7.02
CA ASN A 455 12.19 6.37 -5.92
C ASN A 455 11.23 6.89 -4.84
N ILE A 456 11.32 8.17 -4.43
CA ILE A 456 10.35 8.77 -3.49
C ILE A 456 8.94 8.77 -4.08
N VAL A 457 8.80 9.23 -5.33
CA VAL A 457 7.50 9.35 -6.02
C VAL A 457 6.84 7.99 -6.21
N THR A 458 7.58 6.95 -6.60
CA THR A 458 7.03 5.61 -6.89
C THR A 458 6.84 4.76 -5.64
N MET A 459 7.65 4.92 -4.58
CA MET A 459 7.50 4.16 -3.33
C MET A 459 6.30 4.57 -2.48
N LEU A 460 5.73 5.76 -2.69
CA LEU A 460 4.58 6.27 -1.93
C LEU A 460 3.27 6.30 -2.75
N LEU A 461 3.33 6.04 -4.06
CA LEU A 461 2.14 5.74 -4.88
C LEU A 461 1.51 4.41 -4.42
N PRO A 462 0.19 4.20 -4.62
CA PRO A 462 -0.43 2.91 -4.39
C PRO A 462 0.16 1.89 -5.38
N GLY A 463 0.74 0.80 -4.86
CA GLY A 463 1.50 -0.16 -5.64
C GLY A 463 2.81 -0.62 -4.96
N ALA A 464 3.43 -1.64 -5.53
CA ALA A 464 4.81 -2.00 -5.29
C ALA A 464 5.74 -1.20 -6.23
N THR A 465 7.04 -1.17 -5.93
CA THR A 465 8.04 -0.49 -6.75
C THR A 465 9.13 -1.45 -7.16
N LEU A 466 9.45 -1.51 -8.45
CA LEU A 466 10.64 -2.17 -8.96
C LEU A 466 11.77 -1.14 -9.03
N LEU A 467 12.72 -1.25 -8.11
CA LEU A 467 13.88 -0.36 -8.01
C LEU A 467 15.04 -0.86 -8.87
N ASN A 468 15.81 0.08 -9.40
CA ASN A 468 17.04 -0.21 -10.11
C ASN A 468 18.10 -0.82 -9.17
N ASN A 469 18.96 -1.65 -9.74
CA ASN A 469 20.04 -2.31 -9.02
C ASN A 469 20.93 -1.24 -8.35
N ASN A 470 21.24 -1.41 -7.07
CA ASN A 470 21.97 -0.47 -6.19
C ASN A 470 21.17 0.73 -5.63
N ALA A 471 19.85 0.78 -5.81
CA ALA A 471 19.01 1.80 -5.18
C ALA A 471 19.14 1.77 -3.64
N THR A 472 19.54 2.90 -3.04
CA THR A 472 19.68 3.04 -1.57
C THR A 472 18.49 3.78 -0.97
N ILE A 473 17.75 3.10 -0.11
CA ILE A 473 16.51 3.59 0.51
C ILE A 473 16.80 4.12 1.91
N SER A 474 16.21 5.27 2.29
CA SER A 474 16.28 5.75 3.67
C SER A 474 15.31 4.98 4.58
N LYS A 475 15.69 4.83 5.86
CA LYS A 475 14.81 4.27 6.88
C LYS A 475 13.53 5.10 7.05
N ASP A 476 13.63 6.42 6.88
CA ASP A 476 12.49 7.34 6.98
C ASP A 476 11.46 7.08 5.87
N LEU A 477 11.90 6.90 4.62
CA LEU A 477 11.00 6.59 3.50
C LEU A 477 10.33 5.22 3.67
N LEU A 478 11.05 4.22 4.20
CA LEU A 478 10.47 2.92 4.55
C LEU A 478 9.43 3.02 5.68
N ASN A 479 9.68 3.86 6.69
CA ASN A 479 8.73 4.09 7.79
C ASN A 479 7.47 4.80 7.28
N ILE A 480 7.59 5.79 6.40
CA ILE A 480 6.46 6.44 5.74
C ILE A 480 5.67 5.43 4.90
N ARG A 481 6.36 4.59 4.10
CA ARG A 481 5.70 3.56 3.28
C ARG A 481 4.87 2.58 4.11
N LYS A 482 5.34 2.18 5.30
CA LYS A 482 4.62 1.28 6.21
C LYS A 482 3.37 1.86 6.87
N SER A 483 3.08 3.15 6.69
CA SER A 483 1.89 3.78 7.27
C SER A 483 0.58 3.30 6.62
N ASP A 484 -0.50 3.23 7.41
CA ASP A 484 -1.84 2.88 6.92
C ASP A 484 -2.30 3.75 5.74
N SER A 485 -1.94 5.03 5.76
CA SER A 485 -2.24 5.98 4.69
C SER A 485 -1.59 5.60 3.36
N VAL A 486 -0.38 5.03 3.36
CA VAL A 486 0.33 4.59 2.14
C VAL A 486 -0.04 3.15 1.74
N MET A 487 -0.34 2.29 2.70
CA MET A 487 -0.63 0.86 2.44
C MET A 487 -2.10 0.57 2.12
N HIS A 488 -3.02 1.35 2.70
CA HIS A 488 -4.46 1.12 2.63
C HIS A 488 -5.27 2.40 2.31
N GLY A 489 -4.63 3.58 2.38
CA GLY A 489 -5.27 4.87 2.16
C GLY A 489 -5.57 5.21 0.70
N LYS A 490 -6.54 6.11 0.53
CA LYS A 490 -6.97 6.67 -0.76
C LYS A 490 -5.85 7.48 -1.41
N THR A 491 -6.00 7.75 -2.71
CA THR A 491 -5.04 8.56 -3.48
C THR A 491 -5.77 9.59 -4.33
N ASP A 492 -5.60 10.87 -3.99
CA ASP A 492 -6.04 11.99 -4.85
C ASP A 492 -4.80 12.63 -5.50
N ARG A 493 -4.94 13.12 -6.75
CA ARG A 493 -3.85 13.66 -7.56
C ARG A 493 -4.16 15.09 -7.97
N TYR A 494 -3.13 15.93 -8.01
CA TYR A 494 -3.22 17.36 -8.29
C TYR A 494 -2.13 17.79 -9.26
N LEU A 495 -2.46 18.75 -10.11
CA LEU A 495 -1.51 19.53 -10.90
C LEU A 495 -1.48 20.92 -10.28
N VAL A 496 -0.32 21.33 -9.78
CA VAL A 496 -0.14 22.57 -9.03
C VAL A 496 0.93 23.46 -9.68
N ALA A 497 0.95 24.73 -9.28
CA ALA A 497 1.73 25.82 -9.84
C ALA A 497 1.65 25.86 -11.38
N ASN A 498 0.47 26.21 -11.90
CA ASN A 498 0.20 26.28 -13.34
C ASN A 498 0.54 24.99 -14.10
N ASN A 499 0.24 23.84 -13.49
CA ASN A 499 0.52 22.49 -13.99
C ASN A 499 2.00 22.14 -14.19
N THR A 500 2.93 22.86 -13.55
CA THR A 500 4.37 22.54 -13.61
C THR A 500 4.76 21.41 -12.65
N VAL A 501 4.06 21.30 -11.51
CA VAL A 501 4.35 20.37 -10.43
C VAL A 501 3.26 19.28 -10.38
N PHE A 502 3.69 18.03 -10.25
CA PHE A 502 2.80 16.91 -9.99
C PHE A 502 2.75 16.66 -8.48
N ALA A 503 1.55 16.57 -7.92
CA ALA A 503 1.34 16.26 -6.51
C ALA A 503 0.31 15.15 -6.35
N TYR A 504 0.46 14.33 -5.31
CA TYR A 504 -0.61 13.43 -4.88
C TYR A 504 -0.61 13.29 -3.35
N VAL A 505 -1.76 12.90 -2.82
CA VAL A 505 -1.94 12.68 -1.38
C VAL A 505 -2.32 11.23 -1.11
N ARG A 506 -1.88 10.72 0.05
CA ARG A 506 -2.19 9.40 0.58
C ARG A 506 -2.77 9.57 1.97
N PHE A 507 -4.00 9.14 2.20
CA PHE A 507 -4.65 9.30 3.52
C PHE A 507 -5.64 8.19 3.85
N THR A 508 -5.69 7.85 5.15
CA THR A 508 -6.68 6.98 5.78
C THR A 508 -7.30 7.75 6.96
N PRO A 509 -8.64 7.80 7.11
CA PRO A 509 -9.27 8.46 8.25
C PRO A 509 -8.73 7.96 9.60
N GLY A 510 -8.42 8.88 10.51
CA GLY A 510 -7.81 8.57 11.82
C GLY A 510 -6.29 8.38 11.82
N ASN A 511 -5.63 8.45 10.65
CA ASN A 511 -4.18 8.40 10.50
C ASN A 511 -3.64 9.69 9.85
N PRO A 512 -2.35 10.05 10.06
CA PRO A 512 -1.72 11.15 9.34
C PRO A 512 -1.78 10.96 7.83
N GLY A 513 -2.17 11.99 7.10
CA GLY A 513 -2.08 12.04 5.63
C GLY A 513 -0.67 12.41 5.18
N TYR A 514 -0.30 11.98 3.98
CA TYR A 514 0.97 12.34 3.33
C TYR A 514 0.73 13.00 1.98
N ILE A 515 1.41 14.11 1.73
CA ILE A 515 1.46 14.81 0.44
C ILE A 515 2.84 14.56 -0.15
N VAL A 516 2.88 14.05 -1.38
CA VAL A 516 4.11 13.89 -2.16
C VAL A 516 4.04 14.87 -3.32
N MET A 517 5.00 15.78 -3.39
CA MET A 517 5.13 16.74 -4.49
C MET A 517 6.41 16.46 -5.27
N PHE A 518 6.31 16.53 -6.59
CA PHE A 518 7.39 16.34 -7.55
C PHE A 518 7.41 17.49 -8.55
N ASN A 519 8.51 18.24 -8.56
CA ASN A 519 8.79 19.25 -9.57
C ASN A 519 9.71 18.63 -10.64
N PRO A 520 9.19 18.23 -11.82
CA PRO A 520 10.02 17.74 -12.93
C PRO A 520 10.68 18.86 -13.73
N SER A 521 10.39 20.13 -13.45
CA SER A 521 10.97 21.26 -14.18
C SER A 521 12.33 21.66 -13.62
N SER A 522 13.18 22.24 -14.48
CA SER A 522 14.48 22.79 -14.09
C SER A 522 14.38 24.18 -13.43
N GLU A 523 13.16 24.67 -13.15
CA GLU A 523 12.92 25.95 -12.47
C GLU A 523 12.43 25.76 -11.03
N ARG A 524 12.69 26.74 -10.16
CA ARG A 524 12.21 26.75 -8.77
C ARG A 524 10.77 27.26 -8.74
N VAL A 525 9.90 26.52 -8.08
CA VAL A 525 8.46 26.80 -8.01
C VAL A 525 8.03 26.99 -6.56
N ILE A 526 6.94 27.74 -6.31
CA ILE A 526 6.30 27.83 -4.99
C ILE A 526 4.85 27.40 -5.15
N VAL A 527 4.41 26.46 -4.31
CA VAL A 527 3.04 25.91 -4.29
C VAL A 527 2.30 26.43 -3.06
N ASP A 528 1.07 26.92 -3.25
CA ASP A 528 0.15 27.33 -2.17
C ASP A 528 -0.87 26.20 -1.94
N LEU A 529 -0.54 25.27 -1.03
CA LEU A 529 -1.24 23.99 -0.94
C LEU A 529 -2.76 24.11 -0.69
N PRO A 530 -3.27 24.89 0.29
CA PRO A 530 -4.71 24.99 0.54
C PRO A 530 -5.46 25.60 -0.63
N LYS A 531 -4.86 26.61 -1.29
CA LYS A 531 -5.45 27.30 -2.44
C LYS A 531 -5.54 26.41 -3.67
N GLU A 532 -4.55 25.56 -3.89
CA GLU A 532 -4.41 24.78 -5.13
C GLU A 532 -4.96 23.35 -5.02
N THR A 533 -5.08 22.80 -3.81
CA THR A 533 -5.59 21.43 -3.56
C THR A 533 -6.97 21.39 -2.89
N SER A 534 -7.44 22.52 -2.33
CA SER A 534 -8.63 22.60 -1.46
C SER A 534 -8.58 21.71 -0.20
N LEU A 535 -7.40 21.18 0.15
CA LEU A 535 -7.19 20.39 1.36
C LEU A 535 -7.23 21.28 2.60
N LYS A 536 -7.82 20.76 3.69
CA LYS A 536 -7.61 21.29 5.03
C LYS A 536 -6.32 20.69 5.56
N LEU A 537 -5.40 21.54 5.99
CA LEU A 537 -4.03 21.16 6.31
C LEU A 537 -3.68 21.65 7.70
N ASP A 538 -4.02 20.84 8.70
CA ASP A 538 -3.61 21.05 10.09
C ASP A 538 -2.28 20.32 10.35
N ASP A 539 -1.41 20.94 11.17
CA ASP A 539 -0.09 20.44 11.60
C ASP A 539 0.81 19.88 10.47
N VAL A 540 1.12 20.75 9.51
CA VAL A 540 1.94 20.43 8.32
C VAL A 540 3.42 20.30 8.68
N THR A 541 4.00 19.11 8.50
CA THR A 541 5.41 18.81 8.82
C THR A 541 6.12 18.12 7.65
N VAL A 542 7.31 18.59 7.27
CA VAL A 542 8.17 17.89 6.29
C VAL A 542 8.76 16.63 6.92
N GLN A 543 8.58 15.50 6.23
CA GLN A 543 9.03 14.18 6.67
C GLN A 543 10.26 13.69 5.89
N TYR A 544 10.29 13.92 4.57
CA TYR A 544 11.40 13.48 3.72
C TYR A 544 11.51 14.34 2.44
N PHE A 545 12.67 14.33 1.78
CA PHE A 545 12.93 15.11 0.56
C PHE A 545 14.06 14.47 -0.25
N SER A 546 14.16 14.84 -1.54
CA SER A 546 15.18 14.34 -2.45
C SER A 546 16.55 15.00 -2.21
N ARG A 547 17.64 14.31 -2.56
CA ARG A 547 19.03 14.79 -2.30
C ARG A 547 19.37 16.15 -2.94
N ASN A 548 18.63 16.54 -3.99
CA ASN A 548 18.75 17.80 -4.72
C ASN A 548 17.79 18.92 -4.23
N TYR A 549 17.00 18.67 -3.18
CA TYR A 549 16.15 19.69 -2.55
C TYR A 549 16.99 20.63 -1.68
N ASN A 550 16.95 21.94 -1.94
CA ASN A 550 17.90 22.93 -1.39
C ASN A 550 17.24 24.04 -0.53
N GLU A 551 15.96 23.89 -0.15
CA GLU A 551 15.21 24.93 0.57
C GLU A 551 15.48 24.89 2.09
N THR A 552 16.57 25.51 2.54
CA THR A 552 17.04 25.37 3.94
C THR A 552 16.14 25.98 5.03
N ASP A 553 15.15 26.79 4.67
CA ASP A 553 14.26 27.47 5.64
C ASP A 553 13.08 26.59 6.05
N ILE A 554 12.47 25.87 5.10
CA ILE A 554 11.44 24.86 5.37
C ILE A 554 12.01 23.73 6.25
N MET A 555 13.26 23.36 6.01
CA MET A 555 13.98 22.31 6.73
C MET A 555 14.14 22.59 8.24
N LYS A 556 14.05 23.85 8.68
CA LYS A 556 14.34 24.26 10.07
C LYS A 556 13.10 24.30 10.98
N LYS A 557 11.98 23.66 10.60
CA LYS A 557 10.68 23.71 11.32
C LYS A 557 10.21 25.15 11.66
N LYS A 558 10.69 26.13 10.89
CA LYS A 558 10.47 27.58 11.04
C LYS A 558 10.07 28.22 9.72
N ALA A 559 9.36 27.47 8.87
CA ALA A 559 8.65 28.07 7.76
C ALA A 559 7.69 29.14 8.31
N THR A 560 7.77 30.36 7.78
CA THR A 560 6.89 31.47 8.16
C THR A 560 5.43 31.22 7.77
N ASP A 561 5.20 30.32 6.81
CA ASP A 561 3.91 29.75 6.43
C ASP A 561 4.17 28.31 5.95
N PRO A 562 3.78 27.26 6.69
CA PRO A 562 4.07 25.87 6.31
C PRO A 562 3.21 25.39 5.13
N THR A 563 2.21 26.18 4.71
CA THR A 563 1.31 25.85 3.60
C THR A 563 1.84 26.31 2.24
N LYS A 564 2.82 27.22 2.22
CA LYS A 564 3.51 27.71 1.02
C LYS A 564 4.86 27.03 0.85
N VAL A 565 4.90 26.03 -0.01
CA VAL A 565 6.06 25.14 -0.16
C VAL A 565 6.86 25.50 -1.42
N PRO A 566 8.06 26.12 -1.29
CA PRO A 566 9.03 26.10 -2.37
C PRO A 566 9.50 24.67 -2.71
N LEU A 567 9.60 24.43 -4.01
CA LEU A 567 10.13 23.21 -4.62
C LEU A 567 11.34 23.59 -5.47
N SER A 568 12.49 23.04 -5.12
CA SER A 568 13.71 23.17 -5.92
C SER A 568 13.52 22.48 -7.30
N PRO A 569 14.31 22.83 -8.32
CA PRO A 569 14.35 22.13 -9.60
C PRO A 569 14.51 20.61 -9.46
N GLU A 570 13.80 19.86 -10.32
CA GLU A 570 13.94 18.40 -10.49
C GLU A 570 13.81 17.59 -9.18
N SER A 571 13.13 18.13 -8.17
CA SER A 571 13.14 17.62 -6.78
C SER A 571 11.79 17.07 -6.32
N ALA A 572 11.81 16.28 -5.24
CA ALA A 572 10.59 15.81 -4.57
C ALA A 572 10.64 16.03 -3.06
N ILE A 573 9.48 16.25 -2.45
CA ILE A 573 9.28 16.42 -1.01
C ILE A 573 8.07 15.61 -0.54
N VAL A 574 8.16 15.10 0.68
CA VAL A 574 7.10 14.36 1.39
C VAL A 574 6.76 15.12 2.66
N ILE A 575 5.48 15.46 2.80
CA ILE A 575 4.94 16.26 3.90
C ILE A 575 3.82 15.46 4.56
N SER A 576 3.79 15.40 5.89
CA SER A 576 2.64 14.89 6.64
C SER A 576 1.70 16.02 7.03
N TYR A 577 0.40 15.73 7.11
CA TYR A 577 -0.63 16.60 7.65
C TYR A 577 -1.68 15.78 8.42
N VAL A 578 -2.48 16.45 9.25
CA VAL A 578 -3.68 15.86 9.85
C VAL A 578 -4.88 16.16 8.93
N PRO A 579 -5.58 15.14 8.40
CA PRO A 579 -6.65 15.29 7.40
C PRO A 579 -8.04 15.58 7.97
#